data_AF-A0A929IGV6-F1
#
_entry.id   AF-A0A929IGV6-F1
#
_cell.length_a   1.000
_cell.length_b   1.000
_cell.length_c   1.000
_cell.angle_alpha   90.00
_cell.angle_beta   90.00
_cell.angle_gamma   90.00
#
_symmetry.space_group_name_H-M   'P 1'
#
loop_
_entity.id
_entity.type
_entity.pdbx_description
1 polymer ?
#
loop_
_entity_poly.entity_id
_entity_poly.type
_entity_poly.pdbx_seq_one_letter_code
_entity_poly.pdbx_strand_id
1 'polypeptide(L)' 'MADKTGMRKGLTSYGDEGFSLFLRKAFIKAMGYSGDALDRPIVGIANTFSGYNPCHRTAPEV' A
#
# COMPACT_ATOMS: atom_id res chain seq x y z
N MET A 1 13.99 -3.52 -19.11
CA MET A 1 13.08 -4.18 -18.15
C MET A 1 12.17 -3.11 -17.60
N ALA A 2 10.84 -3.28 -17.63
CA ALA A 2 9.94 -2.31 -17.01
C ALA A 2 10.24 -2.27 -15.49
N ASP A 3 10.32 -1.07 -14.92
CA ASP A 3 10.52 -0.91 -13.48
C ASP A 3 9.36 -1.55 -12.70
N LYS A 4 9.66 -2.21 -11.58
CA LYS A 4 8.64 -2.86 -10.75
C LYS A 4 7.87 -1.80 -9.97
N THR A 5 6.58 -1.66 -10.22
CA THR A 5 5.71 -0.66 -9.57
C THR A 5 4.71 -1.27 -8.59
N GLY A 6 4.10 -0.41 -7.77
CA GLY A 6 3.05 -0.78 -6.82
C GLY A 6 3.45 -1.90 -5.86
N MET A 7 2.56 -2.87 -5.65
CA MET A 7 2.79 -4.00 -4.73
C MET A 7 3.99 -4.89 -5.11
N ARG A 8 4.47 -4.82 -6.35
CA ARG A 8 5.61 -5.62 -6.85
C ARG A 8 6.97 -5.00 -6.54
N LYS A 9 7.00 -3.73 -6.09
CA LYS A 9 8.24 -3.03 -5.73
C LYS A 9 8.78 -3.51 -4.39
N GLY A 10 10.08 -3.82 -4.32
CA GLY A 10 10.76 -4.16 -3.06
C GLY A 10 10.11 -5.33 -2.30
N LEU A 11 9.82 -6.43 -3.00
CA LEU A 11 9.28 -7.64 -2.35
C LEU A 11 10.30 -8.21 -1.36
N THR A 12 9.83 -8.61 -0.19
CA THR A 12 10.61 -9.45 0.72
C THR A 12 10.90 -10.77 0.00
N SER A 13 12.15 -11.22 -0.04
CA SER A 13 12.51 -12.46 -0.71
C SER A 13 12.14 -13.67 0.14
N TYR A 14 11.14 -14.42 -0.31
CA TYR A 14 10.81 -15.76 0.21
C TYR A 14 11.25 -16.88 -0.74
N GLY A 15 12.16 -16.59 -1.68
CA GLY A 15 12.64 -17.56 -2.69
C GLY A 15 11.78 -17.63 -3.96
N ASP A 16 10.51 -17.22 -3.91
CA ASP A 16 9.63 -17.07 -5.08
C ASP A 16 8.93 -15.71 -5.09
N GLU A 17 9.01 -14.99 -6.20
CA GLU A 17 8.40 -13.65 -6.32
C GLU A 17 6.87 -13.70 -6.31
N GLY A 18 6.27 -14.75 -6.89
CA GLY A 18 4.83 -14.95 -6.91
C GLY A 18 4.26 -15.15 -5.51
N PHE A 19 4.91 -16.01 -4.73
CA PHE A 19 4.59 -16.26 -3.33
C PHE A 19 4.79 -15.01 -2.47
N SER A 20 5.87 -14.26 -2.71
CA SER A 20 6.15 -13.01 -2.01
C SER A 20 5.07 -11.96 -2.26
N LEU A 21 4.59 -11.86 -3.51
CA LEU A 21 3.48 -10.98 -3.87
C LEU A 21 2.14 -11.46 -3.29
N PHE A 22 1.91 -12.78 -3.27
CA PHE A 22 0.72 -13.39 -2.68
C PHE A 22 0.60 -13.02 -1.19
N LEU A 23 1.67 -13.23 -0.40
CA LEU A 23 1.69 -12.90 1.02
C LEU A 23 1.44 -11.41 1.27
N ARG A 24 2.05 -10.53 0.46
CA ARG A 24 1.82 -9.07 0.56
C ARG A 24 0.37 -8.68 0.29
N LYS A 25 -0.32 -9.36 -0.64
CA LYS A 25 -1.71 -9.07 -1.00
C LYS A 25 -2.73 -9.72 -0.06
N ALA A 26 -2.38 -10.80 0.63
CA ALA A 26 -3.33 -11.66 1.36
C ALA A 26 -4.23 -10.89 2.36
N PHE A 27 -3.62 -10.13 3.28
CA PHE A 27 -4.38 -9.38 4.29
C PHE A 27 -5.21 -8.25 3.69
N ILE A 28 -4.71 -7.59 2.64
CA ILE A 28 -5.44 -6.48 2.00
C ILE A 28 -6.63 -7.03 1.21
N LYS A 29 -6.50 -8.19 0.57
CA LYS A 29 -7.63 -8.88 -0.06
C LYS A 29 -8.72 -9.24 0.95
N ALA A 30 -8.35 -9.66 2.17
CA ALA A 30 -9.30 -9.96 3.23
C ALA A 30 -10.13 -8.74 3.67
N MET A 31 -9.64 -7.51 3.44
CA MET A 31 -10.39 -6.26 3.64
C MET A 31 -11.38 -5.93 2.51
N GLY A 32 -11.46 -6.75 1.45
CA GLY A 32 -12.42 -6.59 0.35
C GLY A 32 -11.87 -5.92 -0.92
N TYR A 33 -10.57 -5.66 -1.01
CA TYR A 33 -9.96 -5.08 -2.22
C TYR A 33 -9.88 -6.10 -3.37
N SER A 34 -10.26 -5.68 -4.58
CA SER A 34 -10.21 -6.52 -5.78
C SER A 34 -8.78 -6.76 -6.26
N GLY A 35 -8.57 -7.81 -7.08
CA GLY A 35 -7.28 -8.07 -7.71
C GLY A 35 -6.80 -6.88 -8.55
N ASP A 36 -7.70 -6.33 -9.36
CA ASP A 36 -7.48 -5.12 -10.17
C ASP A 36 -7.02 -3.93 -9.32
N ALA A 37 -7.70 -3.65 -8.20
CA ALA A 37 -7.32 -2.56 -7.30
C ALA A 37 -5.87 -2.71 -6.78
N LEU A 38 -5.44 -3.95 -6.51
CA LEU A 38 -4.11 -4.25 -5.98
C LEU A 38 -3.00 -4.33 -7.04
N ASP A 39 -3.35 -4.29 -8.33
CA ASP A 39 -2.38 -4.20 -9.43
C ASP A 39 -2.13 -2.75 -9.88
N ARG A 40 -2.93 -1.79 -9.40
CA ARG A 40 -2.72 -0.35 -9.62
C ARG A 40 -1.51 0.18 -8.84
N PRO A 41 -0.95 1.35 -9.23
CA PRO A 41 0.04 2.04 -8.43
C PRO A 41 -0.44 2.30 -7.00
N ILE A 42 0.45 2.12 -6.03
CA ILE A 42 0.15 2.37 -4.62
C ILE A 42 0.51 3.82 -4.28
N VAL A 43 -0.48 4.57 -3.83
CA VAL A 43 -0.33 5.95 -3.35
C VAL A 43 -0.42 5.95 -1.83
N GLY A 44 0.69 6.26 -1.15
CA GLY A 44 0.71 6.43 0.29
C GLY A 44 0.24 7.83 0.67
N ILE A 45 -0.82 7.93 1.47
CA ILE A 45 -1.29 9.21 2.02
C ILE A 45 -0.67 9.35 3.41
N ALA A 46 0.34 10.22 3.53
CA ALA A 46 0.95 10.56 4.81
C ALA A 46 0.03 11.52 5.58
N ASN A 47 -1.00 10.99 6.23
CA ASN A 47 -1.91 11.79 7.05
C ASN A 47 -1.24 12.12 8.40
N THR A 48 -1.02 13.42 8.64
CA THR A 48 -0.36 13.95 9.83
C THR A 48 -1.34 14.51 10.87
N PHE A 49 -2.65 14.30 10.68
CA PHE A 49 -3.68 14.66 11.65
C PHE A 49 -3.41 14.02 13.01
N SER A 50 -3.53 14.82 14.07
CA SER A 50 -3.42 14.36 15.45
C SER A 50 -4.09 15.35 16.39
N GLY A 51 -4.75 14.85 17.44
CA GLY A 51 -5.29 15.70 18.51
C GLY A 51 -4.22 16.48 19.29
N TYR A 52 -2.95 16.08 19.16
CA TYR A 52 -1.80 16.75 19.78
C TYR A 52 -1.06 17.70 18.83
N ASN A 53 -1.47 17.82 17.56
CA ASN A 53 -0.85 18.73 16.59
C ASN A 53 -1.88 19.74 16.04
N PRO A 54 -2.05 20.90 16.71
CA PRO A 54 -3.02 21.91 16.28
C PRO A 54 -2.80 22.41 14.85
N CYS A 55 -1.55 22.46 14.37
CA CYS A 55 -1.22 22.93 13.02
C CYS A 55 -1.81 22.03 11.92
N HIS A 56 -2.06 20.75 12.22
CA HIS A 56 -2.56 19.76 11.26
C HIS A 56 -4.02 19.37 11.52
N ARG A 57 -4.76 20.18 12.28
CA ARG A 57 -6.16 19.91 12.63
C ARG A 57 -7.04 19.66 11.41
N THR A 58 -6.82 20.40 10.32
CA THR A 58 -7.61 20.30 9.08
C THR A 58 -6.99 19.39 8.04
N ALA A 59 -5.87 18.70 8.33
CA ALA A 59 -5.23 17.78 7.38
C ALA A 59 -6.15 16.67 6.81
N PRO A 60 -7.19 16.16 7.51
CA PRO A 60 -8.09 15.17 6.91
C PRO A 60 -9.23 15.81 6.08
N GLU A 61 -9.36 17.13 6.07
CA GLU A 61 -10.42 17.88 5.37
C GLU A 61 -9.98 18.42 3.99
N VAL A 62 -8.68 18.46 3.73
CA VAL A 62 -8.06 18.98 2.49
C VAL A 62 -7.61 17.88 1.53
#